data_AF-A0A6H1ZN27-F1
#
_entry.id   AF-A0A6H1ZN27-F1
#
_cell.length_a   1.000
_cell.length_b   1.000
_cell.length_c   1.000
_cell.angle_alpha   90.00
_cell.angle_beta   90.00
_cell.angle_gamma   90.00
#
_symmetry.space_group_name_H-M   'P 1'
#
loop_
_entity.id
_entity.type
_entity.pdbx_description
1 polymer ?
#
loop_
_entity_poly.entity_id
_entity_poly.type
_entity_poly.pdbx_seq_one_letter_code
_entity_poly.pdbx_strand_id
1 'polypeptide(L)'
;MANDGHIIIKGGKDEDADKKPKKKDIVRFFTAVDKGSSRPAFCLPSQIERYREDVGKMEKAIEMGQVQPERKLAFEQKYKQKKGRLDQLEENQDNAKKIISSDPDYWSKRREELAGEIRAATPSRRDIKKRHVNPHKIIRMEKDGLERKKQEYIIISRAMKTAGHDVDSDISFLERD
;
A
#
# COMPACT_ATOMS: atom_id res chain seq x y z
N MET A 1 63.18 30.11 16.54
CA MET A 1 62.14 30.29 15.50
C MET A 1 61.92 28.96 14.82
N ALA A 2 60.74 28.37 14.99
CA ALA A 2 60.02 27.47 14.07
C ALA A 2 58.90 26.78 14.88
N ASN A 3 57.67 27.23 14.68
CA ASN A 3 56.46 26.55 15.16
C ASN A 3 56.17 25.40 14.20
N ASP A 4 56.38 24.15 14.62
CA ASP A 4 55.89 22.99 13.88
C ASP A 4 54.49 22.65 14.38
N GLY A 5 53.50 23.32 13.78
CA GLY A 5 52.08 23.07 14.02
C GLY A 5 51.70 21.66 13.58
N HIS A 6 51.46 20.78 14.54
CA HIS A 6 50.81 19.51 14.28
C HIS A 6 49.31 19.74 14.02
N ILE A 7 48.91 19.71 12.75
CA ILE A 7 47.50 19.65 12.36
C ILE A 7 47.04 18.20 12.52
N ILE A 8 46.32 17.91 13.62
CA ILE A 8 45.56 16.68 13.75
C ILE A 8 44.28 16.86 12.92
N ILE A 9 44.28 16.33 11.69
CA ILE A 9 43.04 16.15 10.95
C ILE A 9 42.30 15.01 11.65
N LYS A 10 41.35 15.35 12.52
CA LYS A 10 40.30 14.42 12.93
C LYS A 10 39.56 14.03 11.65
N GLY A 11 39.90 12.88 11.09
CA GLY A 11 39.07 12.21 10.10
C GLY A 11 37.69 12.05 10.73
N GLY A 12 36.77 12.91 10.31
CA GLY A 12 35.36 12.73 10.59
C GLY A 12 35.00 11.36 10.05
N LYS A 13 34.68 10.44 10.96
CA LYS A 13 33.95 9.25 10.56
C LYS A 13 32.58 9.74 10.11
N ASP A 14 32.42 9.95 8.81
CA ASP A 14 31.11 9.93 8.19
C ASP A 14 30.56 8.50 8.36
N GLU A 15 29.96 8.22 9.52
CA GLU A 15 29.30 6.95 9.84
C GLU A 15 28.03 6.69 9.00
N ASP A 16 27.79 7.51 7.98
CA ASP A 16 26.59 7.45 7.14
C ASP A 16 26.84 7.12 5.66
N ALA A 17 28.10 6.91 5.23
CA ALA A 17 28.42 6.66 3.82
C ALA A 17 28.18 5.20 3.36
N ASP A 18 28.02 4.24 4.28
CA ASP A 18 27.99 2.80 3.95
C ASP A 18 26.66 2.08 4.28
N LYS A 19 25.59 2.85 4.53
CA LYS A 19 24.24 2.26 4.57
C LYS A 19 23.80 2.03 3.14
N LYS A 20 24.10 0.84 2.59
CA LYS A 20 23.44 0.30 1.39
C LYS A 20 21.97 0.73 1.44
N PRO A 21 21.42 1.36 0.37
CA PRO A 21 20.07 1.89 0.41
C PRO A 21 19.14 0.78 0.88
N LYS A 22 18.56 0.93 2.08
CA LYS A 22 17.64 -0.06 2.65
C LYS A 22 16.57 -0.26 1.58
N LYS A 23 16.52 -1.47 0.98
CA LYS A 23 15.56 -1.81 -0.08
C LYS A 23 14.21 -1.21 0.33
N LYS A 24 13.69 -0.33 -0.52
CA LYS A 24 12.38 0.27 -0.32
C LYS A 24 11.38 -0.86 -0.53
N ASP A 25 10.89 -1.40 0.58
CA ASP A 25 9.98 -2.54 0.64
C ASP A 25 8.54 -2.02 0.71
N ILE A 26 7.61 -2.76 0.10
CA ILE A 26 6.18 -2.46 0.17
C ILE A 26 5.62 -2.55 1.58
N VAL A 27 6.30 -3.23 2.50
CA VAL A 27 5.93 -3.22 3.92
C VAL A 27 5.87 -1.79 4.49
N ARG A 28 6.58 -0.82 3.88
CA ARG A 28 6.52 0.59 4.29
C ARG A 28 5.14 1.21 4.09
N PHE A 29 4.35 0.74 3.12
CA PHE A 29 2.97 1.22 2.89
C PHE A 29 2.03 0.87 4.04
N PHE A 30 2.39 -0.08 4.89
CA PHE A 30 1.58 -0.56 6.00
C PHE A 30 1.99 0.13 7.31
N THR A 31 1.03 0.77 7.96
CA THR A 31 1.17 1.12 9.38
C THR A 31 1.05 -0.13 10.25
N ALA A 32 1.38 -0.02 11.53
CA ALA A 32 1.31 -1.14 12.48
C ALA A 32 -0.04 -1.88 12.47
N VAL A 33 -1.13 -1.18 12.14
CA VAL A 33 -2.50 -1.72 12.14
C VAL A 33 -2.79 -2.61 10.93
N ASP A 34 -2.28 -2.26 9.75
CA ASP A 34 -2.52 -3.04 8.53
C ASP A 34 -1.37 -4.03 8.22
N LYS A 35 -0.30 -4.04 9.04
CA LYS A 35 0.81 -5.01 8.92
C LYS A 35 0.27 -6.44 8.94
N GLY A 36 0.60 -7.21 7.90
CA GLY A 36 0.16 -8.59 7.73
C GLY A 36 -1.10 -8.75 6.86
N SER A 37 -1.77 -7.65 6.48
CA SER A 37 -2.80 -7.71 5.45
C SER A 37 -2.17 -7.96 4.08
N SER A 38 -2.78 -8.82 3.27
CA SER A 38 -2.37 -9.05 1.88
C SER A 38 -2.62 -7.82 1.00
N ARG A 39 -3.59 -6.98 1.38
CA ARG A 39 -3.87 -5.67 0.78
C ARG A 39 -4.25 -4.69 1.89
N PRO A 40 -3.50 -3.60 2.09
CA PRO A 40 -3.88 -2.58 3.06
C PRO A 40 -5.21 -1.96 2.64
N ALA A 41 -6.01 -1.55 3.62
CA ALA A 41 -7.41 -1.22 3.35
C ALA A 41 -7.58 0.06 2.51
N PHE A 42 -6.56 0.94 2.44
CA PHE A 42 -6.53 2.07 1.50
C PHE A 42 -6.52 1.63 0.03
N CYS A 43 -6.10 0.41 -0.28
CA CYS A 43 -6.15 -0.13 -1.64
C CYS A 43 -7.59 -0.40 -2.12
N LEU A 44 -8.58 -0.27 -1.24
CA LEU A 44 -10.00 -0.47 -1.52
C LEU A 44 -10.77 0.84 -1.29
N PRO A 45 -10.82 1.76 -2.28
CA PRO A 45 -11.45 3.08 -2.13
C PRO A 45 -12.92 3.00 -1.66
N SER A 46 -13.66 2.02 -2.18
CA SER A 46 -15.06 1.77 -1.80
C SER A 46 -15.23 1.40 -0.33
N GLN A 47 -14.20 0.87 0.33
CA GLN A 47 -14.26 0.61 1.78
C GLN A 47 -14.15 1.91 2.56
N ILE A 48 -13.21 2.79 2.23
CA ILE A 48 -13.06 4.08 2.91
C ILE A 48 -14.35 4.90 2.77
N GLU A 49 -14.92 4.97 1.57
CA GLU A 49 -16.18 5.68 1.31
C GLU A 49 -17.34 5.11 2.15
N ARG A 50 -17.48 3.78 2.21
CA ARG A 50 -18.49 3.13 3.06
C ARG A 50 -18.30 3.46 4.54
N TYR A 51 -17.06 3.44 5.04
CA TYR A 51 -16.78 3.82 6.42
C TYR A 51 -17.12 5.29 6.67
N ARG A 52 -16.79 6.19 5.74
CA ARG A 52 -17.12 7.62 5.82
C ARG A 52 -18.63 7.85 5.85
N GLU A 53 -19.38 7.18 4.97
CA GLU A 53 -20.85 7.23 4.97
C GLU A 53 -21.46 6.69 6.26
N ASP A 54 -20.99 5.53 6.72
CA ASP A 54 -21.51 4.88 7.93
C ASP A 54 -21.25 5.75 9.16
N VAL A 55 -20.02 6.28 9.31
CA VAL A 55 -19.65 7.17 10.42
C VAL A 55 -20.49 8.44 10.36
N GLY A 56 -20.66 9.06 9.18
CA GLY A 56 -21.50 10.25 9.03
C GLY A 56 -22.99 10.01 9.32
N LYS A 57 -23.53 8.84 8.93
CA LYS A 57 -24.90 8.44 9.30
C LYS A 57 -25.05 8.27 10.81
N MET A 58 -24.06 7.65 11.47
CA MET A 58 -24.08 7.44 12.91
C MET A 58 -23.92 8.76 13.69
N GLU A 59 -23.04 9.64 13.24
CA GLU A 59 -22.85 10.97 13.82
C GLU A 59 -24.16 11.77 13.80
N LYS A 60 -24.79 11.86 12.63
CA LYS A 60 -26.09 12.52 12.45
C LYS A 60 -27.18 11.92 13.34
N ALA A 61 -27.22 10.59 13.47
CA ALA A 61 -28.21 9.92 14.32
C ALA A 61 -28.03 10.24 15.81
N ILE A 62 -26.79 10.41 16.27
CA ILE A 62 -26.46 10.84 17.64
C ILE A 62 -26.85 12.31 17.84
N GLU A 63 -26.48 13.19 16.92
CA GLU A 63 -26.77 14.62 16.98
C GLU A 63 -28.27 14.92 16.99
N MET A 64 -29.04 14.24 16.13
CA MET A 64 -30.49 14.39 16.05
C MET A 64 -31.26 13.69 17.18
N GLY A 65 -30.57 13.00 18.10
CA GLY A 65 -31.23 12.27 19.19
C GLY A 65 -32.15 11.14 18.71
N GLN A 66 -31.92 10.60 17.52
CA GLN A 66 -32.74 9.54 16.91
C GLN A 66 -32.49 8.15 17.53
N VAL A 67 -31.50 8.04 18.42
CA VAL A 67 -31.14 6.80 19.10
C VAL A 67 -31.94 6.67 20.39
N GLN A 68 -32.66 5.55 20.54
CA GLN A 68 -33.37 5.23 21.78
C GLN A 68 -32.43 5.29 22.99
N PRO A 69 -32.85 5.87 24.14
CA PRO A 69 -31.99 6.08 25.31
C PRO A 69 -31.27 4.80 25.78
N GLU A 70 -31.98 3.67 25.80
CA GLU A 70 -31.47 2.36 26.23
C GLU A 70 -30.32 1.85 25.35
N ARG A 71 -30.28 2.26 24.07
CA ARG A 71 -29.27 1.82 23.08
C ARG A 71 -28.20 2.85 22.83
N LYS A 72 -28.33 4.06 23.39
CA LYS A 72 -27.45 5.21 23.11
C LYS A 72 -25.99 4.90 23.39
N LEU A 73 -25.70 4.29 24.55
CA LEU A 73 -24.32 3.98 24.96
C LEU A 73 -23.65 2.95 24.03
N ALA A 74 -24.38 1.89 23.64
CA ALA A 74 -23.89 0.90 22.69
C ALA A 74 -23.68 1.51 21.29
N PHE A 75 -24.58 2.41 20.87
CA PHE A 75 -24.48 3.10 19.59
C PHE A 75 -23.27 4.05 19.53
N GLU A 76 -23.05 4.83 20.59
CA GLU A 76 -21.87 5.71 20.73
C GLU A 76 -20.56 4.92 20.74
N GLN A 77 -20.53 3.77 21.41
CA GLN A 77 -19.36 2.89 21.41
C GLN A 77 -19.05 2.36 20.00
N LYS A 78 -20.09 1.94 19.27
CA LYS A 78 -19.95 1.50 17.87
C LYS A 78 -19.51 2.64 16.95
N TYR A 79 -20.03 3.85 17.15
CA TYR A 79 -19.58 5.06 16.45
C TYR A 79 -18.08 5.30 16.69
N LYS A 80 -17.63 5.30 17.95
CA LYS A 80 -16.21 5.49 18.30
C LYS A 80 -15.31 4.45 17.63
N GLN A 81 -15.70 3.18 17.62
CA GLN A 81 -14.94 2.12 16.95
C GLN A 81 -14.87 2.34 15.44
N LYS A 82 -15.99 2.63 14.78
CA LYS A 82 -16.02 2.87 13.33
C LYS A 82 -15.24 4.13 12.95
N LYS A 83 -15.35 5.21 13.73
CA LYS A 83 -14.60 6.44 13.53
C LYS A 83 -13.10 6.22 13.70
N GLY A 84 -12.67 5.56 14.79
CA GLY A 84 -11.27 5.22 14.98
C GLY A 84 -10.71 4.33 13.86
N ARG A 85 -11.52 3.42 13.31
CA ARG A 85 -11.10 2.66 12.11
C ARG A 85 -10.99 3.56 10.89
N LEU A 86 -11.94 4.46 10.64
CA LEU A 86 -11.86 5.41 9.52
C LEU A 86 -10.61 6.29 9.60
N ASP A 87 -10.32 6.86 10.78
CA ASP A 87 -9.14 7.71 11.00
C ASP A 87 -7.84 6.94 10.67
N GLN A 88 -7.75 5.67 11.08
CA GLN A 88 -6.61 4.80 10.74
C GLN A 88 -6.50 4.52 9.24
N LEU A 89 -7.63 4.37 8.54
CA LEU A 89 -7.62 4.15 7.09
C LEU A 89 -7.13 5.38 6.34
N GLU A 90 -7.58 6.56 6.76
CA GLU A 90 -7.13 7.84 6.20
C GLU A 90 -5.64 8.08 6.49
N GLU A 91 -5.16 7.75 7.71
CA GLU A 91 -3.74 7.80 8.04
C GLU A 91 -2.89 6.86 7.16
N ASN A 92 -3.37 5.64 6.89
CA ASN A 92 -2.69 4.70 6.00
C ASN A 92 -2.60 5.24 4.57
N GLN A 93 -3.67 5.87 4.10
CA GLN A 93 -3.74 6.50 2.79
C GLN A 93 -2.72 7.65 2.69
N ASP A 94 -2.63 8.50 3.72
CA ASP A 94 -1.68 9.59 3.79
C ASP A 94 -0.23 9.11 3.89
N ASN A 95 0.03 8.05 4.66
CA ASN A 95 1.35 7.42 4.73
C ASN A 95 1.77 6.88 3.35
N ALA A 96 0.87 6.19 2.65
CA ALA A 96 1.13 5.68 1.31
C ALA A 96 1.47 6.82 0.33
N LYS A 97 0.73 7.93 0.39
CA LYS A 97 1.00 9.13 -0.40
C LYS A 97 2.39 9.70 -0.10
N LYS A 98 2.74 9.87 1.19
CA LYS A 98 4.06 10.37 1.61
C LYS A 98 5.20 9.49 1.06
N ILE A 99 5.03 8.17 1.08
CA ILE A 99 6.04 7.24 0.56
C ILE A 99 6.23 7.39 -0.94
N ILE A 100 5.16 7.48 -1.72
CA ILE A 100 5.25 7.71 -3.16
C ILE A 100 5.92 9.05 -3.44
N SER A 101 5.44 10.12 -2.80
CA SER A 101 5.98 11.47 -3.00
C SER A 101 7.44 11.61 -2.58
N SER A 102 7.95 10.76 -1.69
CA SER A 102 9.37 10.78 -1.29
C SER A 102 10.34 10.30 -2.38
N ASP A 103 9.87 9.47 -3.32
CA ASP A 103 10.66 8.98 -4.45
C ASP A 103 9.75 8.42 -5.56
N PRO A 104 9.09 9.29 -6.32
CA PRO A 104 8.12 8.88 -7.33
C PRO A 104 8.76 8.05 -8.44
N ASP A 105 9.99 8.38 -8.84
CA ASP A 105 10.71 7.73 -9.93
C ASP A 105 11.02 6.26 -9.61
N TYR A 106 11.51 5.98 -8.39
CA TYR A 106 11.76 4.61 -7.96
C TYR A 106 10.49 3.78 -7.97
N TRP A 107 9.39 4.30 -7.42
CA TRP A 107 8.14 3.54 -7.33
C TRP A 107 7.49 3.33 -8.70
N SER A 108 7.61 4.32 -9.61
CA SER A 108 7.18 4.16 -11.01
C SER A 108 8.00 3.05 -11.70
N LYS A 109 9.32 3.10 -11.59
CA LYS A 109 10.20 2.07 -12.16
C LYS A 109 9.91 0.69 -11.59
N ARG A 110 9.74 0.58 -10.27
CA ARG A 110 9.41 -0.69 -9.60
C ARG A 110 8.07 -1.24 -10.08
N ARG A 111 7.07 -0.36 -10.27
CA ARG A 111 5.76 -0.74 -10.81
C ARG A 111 5.89 -1.31 -12.23
N GLU A 112 6.71 -0.71 -13.08
CA GLU A 112 6.96 -1.20 -14.44
C GLU A 112 7.71 -2.54 -14.47
N GLU A 113 8.74 -2.69 -13.63
CA GLU A 113 9.48 -3.95 -13.48
C GLU A 113 8.53 -5.09 -13.05
N LEU A 114 7.69 -4.83 -12.04
CA LEU A 114 6.67 -5.79 -11.58
C LEU A 114 5.67 -6.12 -12.69
N ALA A 115 5.24 -5.13 -13.47
CA ALA A 115 4.36 -5.36 -14.61
C ALA A 115 4.99 -6.30 -15.65
N GLY A 116 6.27 -6.09 -15.98
CA GLY A 116 7.03 -6.96 -16.88
C GLY A 116 7.17 -8.39 -16.35
N GLU A 117 7.56 -8.55 -15.08
CA GLU A 117 7.69 -9.85 -14.43
C GLU A 117 6.36 -10.61 -14.36
N ILE A 118 5.27 -9.93 -14.00
CA ILE A 118 3.92 -10.51 -13.93
C ILE A 118 3.46 -10.93 -15.33
N ARG A 119 3.68 -10.12 -16.36
CA ARG A 119 3.32 -10.45 -17.75
C ARG A 119 4.10 -11.64 -18.30
N ALA A 120 5.38 -11.78 -17.96
CA ALA A 120 6.20 -12.91 -18.38
C ALA A 120 5.76 -14.22 -17.70
N ALA A 121 5.33 -14.14 -16.44
CA ALA A 121 4.91 -15.30 -15.66
C ALA A 121 3.44 -15.68 -15.86
N THR A 122 2.57 -14.73 -16.20
CA THR A 122 1.13 -15.00 -16.32
C THR A 122 0.79 -15.44 -17.74
N PRO A 123 0.18 -16.63 -17.94
CA PRO A 123 -0.23 -17.08 -19.27
C PRO A 123 -1.29 -16.18 -19.89
N SER A 124 -1.35 -16.14 -21.23
CA SER A 124 -2.37 -15.37 -21.94
C SER A 124 -3.78 -15.93 -21.67
N ARG A 125 -4.79 -15.07 -21.78
CA ARG A 125 -6.20 -15.49 -21.66
C ARG A 125 -6.57 -16.53 -22.72
N ARG A 126 -6.04 -16.36 -23.94
CA ARG A 126 -6.25 -17.28 -25.05
C ARG A 126 -5.70 -18.68 -24.76
N ASP A 127 -4.52 -18.78 -24.18
CA ASP A 127 -3.89 -20.07 -23.86
C ASP A 127 -4.63 -20.80 -22.73
N ILE A 128 -5.16 -20.05 -21.76
CA ILE A 128 -6.03 -20.59 -20.71
C ILE A 128 -7.33 -21.10 -21.32
N LYS A 129 -7.99 -20.29 -22.18
CA LYS A 129 -9.27 -20.65 -22.83
C LYS A 129 -9.14 -21.87 -23.75
N LYS A 130 -8.03 -21.97 -24.50
CA LYS A 130 -7.72 -23.12 -25.36
C LYS A 130 -7.12 -24.32 -24.60
N ARG A 131 -6.98 -24.23 -23.27
CA ARG A 131 -6.37 -25.27 -22.41
C ARG A 131 -4.97 -25.68 -22.84
N HIS A 132 -4.21 -24.77 -23.48
CA HIS A 132 -2.81 -24.99 -23.82
C HIS A 132 -1.90 -24.94 -22.57
N VAL A 133 -2.44 -24.49 -21.44
CA VAL A 133 -1.72 -24.36 -20.18
C VAL A 133 -2.32 -25.31 -19.15
N ASN A 134 -1.45 -26.06 -18.47
CA ASN A 134 -1.85 -26.91 -17.37
C ASN A 134 -2.27 -26.06 -16.15
N PRO A 135 -3.51 -26.20 -15.64
CA PRO A 135 -3.98 -25.47 -14.46
C PRO A 135 -3.09 -25.63 -13.22
N HIS A 136 -2.52 -26.82 -13.00
CA HIS A 136 -1.64 -27.07 -11.85
C HIS A 136 -0.33 -26.31 -11.93
N LYS A 137 0.18 -26.06 -13.14
CA LYS A 137 1.38 -25.23 -13.35
C LYS A 137 1.11 -23.79 -12.93
N ILE A 138 -0.07 -23.25 -13.27
CA ILE A 138 -0.49 -21.90 -12.88
C ILE A 138 -0.59 -21.79 -11.36
N ILE A 139 -1.28 -22.74 -10.71
CA ILE A 139 -1.42 -22.76 -9.24
C ILE A 139 -0.05 -22.80 -8.56
N ARG A 140 0.90 -23.58 -9.10
CA ARG A 140 2.27 -23.62 -8.58
C ARG A 140 2.96 -22.27 -8.72
N MET A 141 2.88 -21.63 -9.89
CA MET A 141 3.47 -20.30 -10.11
C MET A 141 2.90 -19.22 -9.19
N GLU A 142 1.58 -19.25 -8.92
CA GLU A 142 0.94 -18.35 -7.94
C GLU A 142 1.55 -18.54 -6.54
N LYS A 143 1.66 -19.80 -6.08
CA LYS A 143 2.24 -20.16 -4.78
C LYS A 143 3.74 -19.85 -4.68
N ASP A 144 4.48 -19.98 -5.78
CA ASP A 144 5.93 -19.78 -5.83
C ASP A 144 6.34 -18.29 -5.86
N GLY A 145 5.37 -17.36 -5.77
CA GLY A 145 5.65 -15.94 -5.53
C GLY A 145 5.03 -14.97 -6.54
N LEU A 146 4.36 -15.46 -7.59
CA LEU A 146 3.63 -14.58 -8.52
C LEU A 146 2.52 -13.80 -7.80
N GLU A 147 1.86 -14.42 -6.82
CA GLU A 147 0.84 -13.75 -6.02
C GLU A 147 1.42 -12.56 -5.24
N ARG A 148 2.60 -12.72 -4.63
CA ARG A 148 3.29 -11.64 -3.91
C ARG A 148 3.64 -10.47 -4.81
N LYS A 149 4.12 -10.74 -6.03
CA LYS A 149 4.41 -9.70 -7.03
C LYS A 149 3.15 -8.95 -7.46
N LYS A 150 2.05 -9.68 -7.68
CA LYS A 150 0.75 -9.08 -7.98
C LYS A 150 0.26 -8.18 -6.84
N GLN A 151 0.40 -8.63 -5.59
CA GLN A 151 0.08 -7.82 -4.41
C GLN A 151 0.93 -6.56 -4.36
N GLU A 152 2.25 -6.68 -4.53
CA GLU A 152 3.19 -5.57 -4.58
C GLU A 152 2.78 -4.52 -5.62
N TYR A 153 2.49 -4.97 -6.84
CA TYR A 153 2.06 -4.13 -7.94
C TYR A 153 0.75 -3.38 -7.64
N ILE A 154 -0.24 -4.07 -7.06
CA ILE A 154 -1.53 -3.47 -6.68
C ILE A 154 -1.33 -2.35 -5.67
N ILE A 155 -0.52 -2.59 -4.62
CA ILE A 155 -0.29 -1.63 -3.54
C ILE A 155 0.37 -0.38 -4.10
N ILE A 156 1.44 -0.53 -4.89
CA ILE A 156 2.14 0.60 -5.50
C ILE A 156 1.21 1.37 -6.44
N SER A 157 0.47 0.68 -7.31
CA SER A 157 -0.45 1.33 -8.26
C SER A 157 -1.54 2.13 -7.55
N ARG A 158 -2.14 1.58 -6.48
CA ARG A 158 -3.18 2.26 -5.71
C ARG A 158 -2.60 3.44 -4.90
N ALA A 159 -1.39 3.30 -4.37
CA ALA A 159 -0.69 4.38 -3.69
C ALA A 159 -0.34 5.53 -4.65
N MET A 160 0.12 5.22 -5.87
CA MET A 160 0.42 6.22 -6.90
C MET A 160 -0.85 6.96 -7.35
N LYS A 161 -1.96 6.24 -7.60
CA LYS A 161 -3.26 6.87 -7.90
C LYS A 161 -3.73 7.79 -6.78
N THR A 162 -3.59 7.34 -5.54
CA THR A 162 -3.90 8.15 -4.34
C THR A 162 -3.05 9.40 -4.24
N ALA A 163 -1.78 9.33 -4.63
CA ALA A 163 -0.88 10.49 -4.68
C ALA A 163 -1.18 11.45 -5.84
N GLY A 164 -2.13 11.14 -6.71
CA GLY A 164 -2.55 11.98 -7.84
C GLY A 164 -1.82 11.69 -9.15
N HIS A 165 -1.06 10.61 -9.22
CA HIS A 165 -0.47 10.17 -10.49
C HIS A 165 -1.54 9.51 -11.37
N ASP A 166 -1.53 9.85 -12.66
CA ASP A 166 -2.39 9.22 -13.66
C ASP A 166 -1.84 7.83 -14.01
N VAL A 167 -2.16 6.85 -13.17
CA VAL A 167 -1.80 5.46 -13.37
C VAL A 167 -3.04 4.59 -13.38
N ASP A 168 -3.08 3.67 -14.35
CA ASP A 168 -4.12 2.66 -14.34
C ASP A 168 -3.93 1.76 -13.11
N SER A 169 -5.02 1.67 -12.34
CA SER A 169 -5.11 0.92 -11.10
C SER A 169 -6.02 -0.30 -11.23
N ASP A 170 -6.66 -0.48 -12.39
CA ASP A 170 -7.52 -1.62 -12.66
C ASP A 170 -6.67 -2.79 -13.14
N ILE A 171 -6.84 -3.94 -12.48
CA ILE A 171 -5.84 -5.02 -12.53
C ILE A 171 -6.54 -6.35 -12.69
N SER A 172 -6.71 -6.76 -13.93
CA SER A 172 -7.00 -8.11 -14.40
C SER A 172 -5.70 -8.77 -14.87
N PHE A 173 -4.66 -8.66 -14.03
CA PHE A 173 -3.29 -9.17 -14.24
C PHE A 173 -2.74 -8.95 -15.67
N LEU A 174 -2.88 -7.70 -16.13
CA LEU A 174 -2.20 -7.05 -17.25
C LEU A 174 -2.39 -7.75 -18.60
N GLU A 175 -3.67 -7.78 -18.99
CA GLU A 175 -4.33 -8.48 -20.11
C GLU A 175 -3.51 -8.57 -21.42
N ARG A 176 -3.41 -9.79 -21.96
CA ARG A 176 -3.06 -10.11 -23.35
C ARG A 176 -4.27 -10.79 -24.00
N ASP A 177 -4.78 -10.19 -25.07
CA ASP A 177 -5.71 -10.82 -26.03
C ASP A 177 -5.07 -12.01 -26.76
#